data_AF-A0AAN8KBG0-F1
#
_entry.id   AF-A0AAN8KBG0-F1
#
_cell.length_a   1.000
_cell.length_b   1.000
_cell.length_c   1.000
_cell.angle_alpha   90.00
_cell.angle_beta   90.00
_cell.angle_gamma   90.00
#
_symmetry.space_group_name_H-M   'P 1'
#
loop_
_entity.id
_entity.type
_entity.pdbx_description
1 polymer ?
#
loop_
_entity_poly.entity_id
_entity_poly.type
_entity_poly.pdbx_seq_one_letter_code
_entity_poly.pdbx_strand_id
1 'polypeptide(L)'
;MAEYLILQECGDLPVAIVRPSIVGSSWKEPFPGWVDNYNGPTGLLVAIGKGVLRCMMGNFNGTADILPVDIATNLMITVGWHTAVNKPEKLMVYNNTTGQLNKFTWGQMERFSYEYFMKNPIDEIARVPNPRFTKYLLWKDLNVIFDHLLPAYVMDFYLWIVGRKPIFVKIQDKLWKAVKSLEFFTSHEWKFANDNINMLAEHMTAKDREIFDFDVRKIRWGQYMENYCLGTKQFVLKENPQHLPKARRALQKLQRMHFLMNAVVFMVVWRLLINRVSVAKSLWNLLIGWALFIFQKIPKLARST
;
A
#
# COMPACT_ATOMS: atom_id res chain seq x y z
N MET A 1 13.36 1.36 -26.71
CA MET A 1 13.94 0.44 -27.71
C MET A 1 12.85 -0.17 -28.58
N ALA A 2 11.88 -0.90 -28.03
CA ALA A 2 10.79 -1.52 -28.83
C ALA A 2 9.93 -0.51 -29.62
N GLU A 3 9.48 0.58 -29.01
CA GLU A 3 8.65 1.58 -29.69
C GLU A 3 9.38 2.30 -30.83
N TYR A 4 10.69 2.50 -30.68
CA TYR A 4 11.52 3.11 -31.73
C TYR A 4 11.67 2.16 -32.93
N LEU A 5 11.82 0.85 -32.67
CA LEU A 5 11.82 -0.15 -33.73
C LEU A 5 10.48 -0.17 -34.49
N ILE A 6 9.35 -0.07 -33.78
CA ILE A 6 8.03 0.04 -34.42
C ILE A 6 7.97 1.28 -35.31
N LEU A 7 8.45 2.43 -34.83
CA LEU A 7 8.48 3.66 -35.62
C LEU A 7 9.35 3.52 -36.89
N GLN A 8 10.41 2.74 -36.85
CA GLN A 8 11.30 2.51 -38.00
C GLN A 8 10.74 1.50 -39.00
N GLU A 9 10.08 0.45 -38.52
CA GLU A 9 9.75 -0.74 -39.31
C GLU A 9 8.25 -0.89 -39.62
N CYS A 10 7.36 -0.01 -39.12
CA CYS A 10 5.92 -0.17 -39.29
C CYS A 10 5.44 -0.08 -40.75
N GLY A 11 6.20 0.59 -41.63
CA GLY A 11 5.81 0.80 -43.03
C GLY A 11 4.38 1.37 -43.15
N ASP A 12 3.57 0.74 -44.00
CA ASP A 12 2.17 1.13 -44.25
C ASP A 12 1.16 0.49 -43.28
N LEU A 13 1.62 -0.21 -42.24
CA LEU A 13 0.72 -0.82 -41.27
C LEU A 13 0.04 0.26 -40.41
N PRO A 14 -1.28 0.17 -40.17
CA PRO A 14 -1.98 1.07 -39.26
C PRO A 14 -1.59 0.70 -37.81
N VAL A 15 -0.61 1.43 -37.26
CA VAL A 15 -0.04 1.16 -35.93
C VAL A 15 -0.32 2.33 -34.97
N ALA A 16 -0.55 2.00 -33.71
CA ALA A 16 -0.59 2.92 -32.59
C ALA A 16 0.11 2.32 -31.38
N ILE A 17 0.62 3.17 -30.50
CA ILE A 17 1.29 2.77 -29.25
C ILE A 17 0.40 3.16 -28.08
N VAL A 18 0.11 2.22 -27.18
CA VAL A 18 -0.55 2.48 -25.90
C VAL A 18 0.45 2.26 -24.77
N ARG A 19 0.62 3.29 -23.92
CA ARG A 19 1.50 3.28 -22.75
C ARG A 19 0.67 3.36 -21.47
N PRO A 20 0.24 2.22 -20.89
CA PRO A 20 -0.39 2.24 -19.59
C PRO A 20 0.62 2.58 -18.48
N SER A 21 0.16 3.28 -17.45
CA SER A 21 0.90 3.40 -16.18
C SER A 21 0.77 2.10 -15.35
N ILE A 22 0.85 2.18 -14.02
CA ILE A 22 0.95 1.01 -13.16
C ILE A 22 -0.41 0.30 -13.11
N VAL A 23 -0.53 -0.83 -13.80
CA VAL A 23 -1.80 -1.57 -13.89
C VAL A 23 -2.14 -2.23 -12.54
N GLY A 24 -3.34 -1.94 -12.03
CA GLY A 24 -3.92 -2.52 -10.81
C GLY A 24 -5.11 -3.43 -11.09
N SER A 25 -5.92 -3.73 -10.07
CA SER A 25 -7.15 -4.51 -10.24
C SER A 25 -8.17 -3.78 -11.11
N SER A 26 -9.17 -4.52 -11.58
CA SER A 26 -10.31 -3.94 -12.28
C SER A 26 -11.08 -2.94 -11.42
N TRP A 27 -11.64 -1.93 -12.08
CA TRP A 27 -12.58 -0.99 -11.48
C TRP A 27 -14.03 -1.47 -11.60
N LYS A 28 -14.42 -1.94 -12.79
CA LYS A 28 -15.77 -2.40 -13.15
C LYS A 28 -15.77 -3.82 -13.71
N GLU A 29 -14.94 -4.12 -14.70
CA GLU A 29 -15.03 -5.37 -15.48
C GLU A 29 -13.81 -6.29 -15.27
N PRO A 30 -13.98 -7.62 -15.18
CA PRO A 30 -15.24 -8.38 -15.24
C PRO A 30 -16.14 -8.19 -14.00
N PHE A 31 -15.55 -7.77 -12.88
CA PHE A 31 -16.23 -7.29 -11.67
C PHE A 31 -15.22 -6.47 -10.85
N PRO A 32 -15.64 -5.59 -9.93
CA PRO A 32 -14.72 -4.73 -9.19
C PRO A 32 -13.69 -5.50 -8.35
N GLY A 33 -12.42 -5.10 -8.42
CA GLY A 33 -11.34 -5.68 -7.62
C GLY A 33 -10.76 -6.98 -8.18
N TRP A 34 -11.19 -7.45 -9.34
CA TRP A 34 -10.60 -8.62 -10.00
C TRP A 34 -9.10 -8.42 -10.27
N VAL A 35 -8.31 -9.41 -9.86
CA VAL A 35 -6.86 -9.50 -10.09
C VAL A 35 -6.43 -10.96 -9.89
N ASP A 36 -5.49 -11.45 -10.70
CA ASP A 36 -5.11 -12.86 -10.74
C ASP A 36 -3.64 -13.14 -10.38
N ASN A 37 -2.87 -12.10 -10.07
CA ASN A 37 -1.42 -12.20 -9.88
C ASN A 37 -0.90 -11.34 -8.72
N TYR A 38 0.36 -11.56 -8.36
CA TYR A 38 1.06 -10.81 -7.31
C TYR A 38 1.90 -9.63 -7.85
N ASN A 39 1.75 -9.27 -9.12
CA ASN A 39 2.63 -8.30 -9.75
C ASN A 39 2.36 -6.88 -9.25
N GLY A 40 3.42 -6.08 -9.19
CA GLY A 40 3.35 -4.64 -8.89
C GLY A 40 2.59 -4.32 -7.58
N PRO A 41 1.53 -3.50 -7.63
CA PRO A 41 0.79 -3.08 -6.43
C PRO A 41 0.13 -4.23 -5.67
N THR A 42 -0.25 -5.33 -6.33
CA THR A 42 -0.95 -6.44 -5.66
C THR A 42 -0.05 -7.14 -4.65
N GLY A 43 1.19 -7.48 -5.04
CA GLY A 43 2.17 -8.06 -4.13
C GLY A 43 2.53 -7.11 -2.98
N LEU A 44 2.57 -5.80 -3.27
CA LEU A 44 2.78 -4.77 -2.26
C LEU A 44 1.65 -4.74 -1.21
N LEU A 45 0.39 -4.77 -1.67
CA LEU A 45 -0.79 -4.82 -0.79
C LEU A 45 -0.82 -6.09 0.07
N VAL A 46 -0.46 -7.25 -0.48
CA VAL A 46 -0.33 -8.48 0.28
C VAL A 46 0.72 -8.34 1.40
N ALA A 47 1.89 -7.79 1.05
CA ALA A 47 2.99 -7.62 2.00
C ALA A 47 2.62 -6.62 3.13
N ILE A 48 1.92 -5.53 2.77
CA ILE A 48 1.38 -4.55 3.72
C ILE A 48 0.32 -5.19 4.62
N GLY A 49 -0.66 -5.88 4.04
CA GLY A 49 -1.78 -6.47 4.77
C GLY A 49 -1.38 -7.61 5.71
N LYS A 50 -0.34 -8.37 5.38
CA LYS A 50 0.28 -9.35 6.31
C LYS A 50 1.16 -8.69 7.36
N GLY A 51 1.47 -7.40 7.23
CA GLY A 51 2.35 -6.65 8.14
C GLY A 51 3.84 -7.00 8.01
N VAL A 52 4.22 -7.69 6.92
CA VAL A 52 5.63 -8.03 6.64
C VAL A 52 6.38 -6.87 5.98
N LEU A 53 5.66 -6.04 5.21
CA LEU A 53 6.13 -4.75 4.74
C LEU A 53 5.44 -3.63 5.50
N ARG A 54 6.23 -2.83 6.21
CA ARG A 54 5.76 -1.69 7.01
C ARG A 54 6.45 -0.37 6.69
N CYS A 55 7.55 -0.41 5.93
CA CYS A 55 8.25 0.79 5.50
C CYS A 55 8.87 0.55 4.13
N MET A 56 8.81 1.55 3.26
CA MET A 56 9.56 1.53 2.01
C MET A 56 9.88 2.95 1.56
N MET A 57 10.85 3.06 0.66
CA MET A 57 11.15 4.33 0.03
C MET A 57 9.98 4.76 -0.86
N GLY A 58 9.60 6.03 -0.77
CA GLY A 58 8.66 6.63 -1.69
C GLY A 58 8.30 8.07 -1.30
N ASN A 59 7.97 8.87 -2.31
CA ASN A 59 7.48 10.22 -2.09
C ASN A 59 6.02 10.15 -1.65
N PHE A 60 5.74 10.38 -0.38
CA PHE A 60 4.38 10.37 0.17
C PHE A 60 3.38 11.24 -0.61
N ASN A 61 3.83 12.37 -1.15
CA ASN A 61 3.00 13.29 -1.96
C ASN A 61 3.11 13.04 -3.47
N GLY A 62 3.99 12.12 -3.87
CA GLY A 62 4.19 11.72 -5.25
C GLY A 62 3.00 10.91 -5.77
N THR A 63 2.75 11.06 -7.06
CA THR A 63 1.68 10.33 -7.75
C THR A 63 2.07 8.85 -7.90
N ALA A 64 1.20 7.96 -7.46
CA ALA A 64 1.36 6.51 -7.62
C ALA A 64 0.99 6.02 -9.02
N ASP A 65 0.14 6.78 -9.71
CA ASP A 65 -0.30 6.54 -11.10
C ASP A 65 -0.76 5.10 -11.34
N ILE A 66 -1.71 4.65 -10.51
CA ILE A 66 -2.35 3.34 -10.66
C ILE A 66 -3.46 3.45 -11.70
N LEU A 67 -3.51 2.50 -12.62
CA LEU A 67 -4.50 2.39 -13.70
C LEU A 67 -5.27 1.06 -13.58
N PRO A 68 -6.61 1.08 -13.48
CA PRO A 68 -7.39 -0.15 -13.53
C PRO A 68 -7.20 -0.93 -14.85
N VAL A 69 -7.09 -2.26 -14.76
CA VAL A 69 -6.83 -3.12 -15.93
C VAL A 69 -7.93 -3.05 -17.00
N ASP A 70 -9.18 -2.87 -16.59
CA ASP A 70 -10.32 -2.73 -17.48
C ASP A 70 -10.29 -1.40 -18.25
N ILE A 71 -9.88 -0.31 -17.61
CA ILE A 71 -9.64 0.97 -18.30
C ILE A 71 -8.52 0.85 -19.33
N ALA A 72 -7.43 0.15 -18.99
CA ALA A 72 -6.35 -0.12 -19.93
C ALA A 72 -6.84 -0.91 -21.15
N THR A 73 -7.67 -1.94 -20.90
CA THR A 73 -8.22 -2.83 -21.92
C THR A 73 -9.21 -2.08 -22.83
N ASN A 74 -10.14 -1.33 -22.26
CA ASN A 74 -11.12 -0.53 -23.00
C ASN A 74 -10.44 0.51 -23.91
N LEU A 75 -9.38 1.16 -23.43
CA LEU A 75 -8.59 2.05 -24.27
C LEU A 75 -7.93 1.28 -25.42
N MET A 76 -7.29 0.13 -25.18
CA MET A 76 -6.63 -0.64 -26.24
C MET A 76 -7.61 -1.07 -27.33
N ILE A 77 -8.82 -1.50 -26.97
CA ILE A 77 -9.87 -1.85 -27.93
C ILE A 77 -10.25 -0.63 -28.78
N THR A 78 -10.50 0.50 -28.13
CA THR A 78 -10.89 1.75 -28.80
C THR A 78 -9.78 2.28 -29.71
N VAL A 79 -8.52 2.22 -29.27
CA VAL A 79 -7.35 2.59 -30.07
C VAL A 79 -7.22 1.68 -31.29
N GLY A 80 -7.42 0.37 -31.14
CA GLY A 80 -7.41 -0.57 -32.26
C GLY A 80 -8.46 -0.22 -33.32
N TRP A 81 -9.69 0.07 -32.89
CA TRP A 81 -10.76 0.53 -33.79
C TRP A 81 -10.39 1.82 -34.52
N HIS A 82 -10.01 2.88 -33.78
CA HIS A 82 -9.70 4.18 -34.37
C HIS A 82 -8.52 4.09 -35.34
N THR A 83 -7.48 3.32 -34.98
CA THR A 83 -6.30 3.12 -35.83
C THR A 83 -6.66 2.41 -37.13
N ALA A 84 -7.51 1.38 -37.07
CA ALA A 84 -7.93 0.62 -38.25
C ALA A 84 -8.84 1.42 -39.20
N VAL A 85 -9.74 2.23 -38.64
CA VAL A 85 -10.75 2.99 -39.41
C VAL A 85 -10.18 4.29 -39.94
N ASN A 86 -9.56 5.10 -39.08
CA ASN A 86 -9.10 6.44 -39.43
C ASN A 86 -7.71 6.45 -40.08
N LYS A 87 -6.92 5.38 -39.90
CA LYS A 87 -5.55 5.22 -40.42
C LYS A 87 -4.72 6.52 -40.31
N PRO A 88 -4.46 7.02 -39.09
CA PRO A 88 -3.75 8.28 -38.89
C PRO A 88 -2.41 8.27 -39.62
N GLU A 89 -2.09 9.36 -40.33
CA GLU A 89 -0.81 9.49 -41.08
C GLU A 89 0.43 9.43 -40.17
N LYS A 90 0.26 9.80 -38.89
CA LYS A 90 1.33 9.78 -37.90
C LYS A 90 1.06 8.70 -36.86
N LEU A 91 2.14 8.04 -36.42
CA LEU A 91 2.10 7.08 -35.32
C LEU A 91 1.59 7.76 -34.04
N MET A 92 0.38 7.37 -33.62
CA MET A 92 -0.26 7.92 -32.42
C MET A 92 0.21 7.21 -31.17
N VAL A 93 0.56 7.98 -30.13
CA VAL A 93 0.96 7.46 -28.81
C VAL A 93 -0.05 7.87 -27.76
N TYR A 94 -0.68 6.90 -27.10
CA TYR A 94 -1.69 7.10 -26.08
C TYR A 94 -1.09 6.79 -24.69
N ASN A 95 -0.76 7.82 -23.91
CA ASN A 95 -0.31 7.63 -22.53
C ASN A 95 -1.55 7.45 -21.63
N ASN A 96 -1.82 6.22 -21.20
CA ASN A 96 -2.96 5.89 -20.35
C ASN A 96 -2.54 5.98 -18.88
N THR A 97 -2.73 7.17 -18.31
CA THR A 97 -2.22 7.51 -16.98
C THR A 97 -3.29 8.24 -16.18
N THR A 98 -3.33 8.01 -14.88
CA THR A 98 -4.28 8.69 -13.98
C THR A 98 -3.69 9.98 -13.41
N GLY A 99 -2.36 10.13 -13.40
CA GLY A 99 -1.68 11.18 -12.63
C GLY A 99 -2.12 12.63 -12.91
N GLN A 100 -2.34 13.01 -14.17
CA GLN A 100 -2.77 14.38 -14.51
C GLN A 100 -4.29 14.58 -14.42
N LEU A 101 -5.08 13.53 -14.64
CA LEU A 101 -6.54 13.62 -14.74
C LEU A 101 -7.26 13.35 -13.42
N ASN A 102 -6.72 12.45 -12.60
CA ASN A 102 -7.28 12.04 -11.32
C ASN A 102 -6.16 11.56 -10.38
N LYS A 103 -5.47 12.50 -9.73
CA LYS A 103 -4.26 12.20 -8.95
C LYS A 103 -4.54 11.26 -7.77
N PHE A 104 -3.78 10.17 -7.71
CA PHE A 104 -3.69 9.24 -6.59
C PHE A 104 -2.27 9.20 -6.05
N THR A 105 -2.06 9.47 -4.76
CA THR A 105 -0.71 9.53 -4.15
C THR A 105 -0.33 8.28 -3.38
N TRP A 106 0.98 8.07 -3.18
CA TRP A 106 1.48 7.00 -2.29
C TRP A 106 0.97 7.15 -0.86
N GLY A 107 0.79 8.38 -0.35
CA GLY A 107 0.18 8.64 0.95
C GLY A 107 -1.31 8.27 1.02
N GLN A 108 -2.07 8.44 -0.07
CA GLN A 108 -3.44 7.94 -0.16
C GLN A 108 -3.47 6.40 -0.20
N MET A 109 -2.54 5.77 -0.92
CA MET A 109 -2.38 4.31 -0.92
C MET A 109 -2.07 3.78 0.49
N GLU A 110 -1.15 4.42 1.20
CA GLU A 110 -0.82 4.12 2.61
C GLU A 110 -2.08 4.16 3.47
N ARG A 111 -2.81 5.28 3.41
CA ARG A 111 -4.02 5.51 4.20
C ARG A 111 -5.11 4.48 3.90
N PHE A 112 -5.50 4.32 2.64
CA PHE A 112 -6.63 3.45 2.27
C PHE A 112 -6.31 1.97 2.51
N SER A 113 -5.07 1.53 2.25
CA SER A 113 -4.67 0.16 2.55
C SER A 113 -4.65 -0.10 4.07
N TYR A 114 -4.15 0.84 4.87
CA TYR A 114 -4.20 0.74 6.33
C TYR A 114 -5.65 0.68 6.84
N GLU A 115 -6.49 1.63 6.47
CA GLU A 115 -7.90 1.69 6.88
C GLU A 115 -8.63 0.37 6.53
N TYR A 116 -8.41 -0.15 5.32
CA TYR A 116 -9.00 -1.42 4.89
C TYR A 116 -8.51 -2.60 5.74
N PHE A 117 -7.18 -2.82 5.85
CA PHE A 117 -6.64 -4.01 6.52
C PHE A 117 -6.85 -3.99 8.03
N MET A 118 -7.04 -2.82 8.64
CA MET A 118 -7.43 -2.72 10.04
C MET A 118 -8.89 -3.17 10.28
N LYS A 119 -9.79 -2.94 9.31
CA LYS A 119 -11.19 -3.40 9.37
C LYS A 119 -11.36 -4.85 8.89
N ASN A 120 -10.60 -5.23 7.87
CA ASN A 120 -10.71 -6.47 7.12
C ASN A 120 -9.34 -7.18 6.99
N PRO A 121 -8.70 -7.58 8.11
CA PRO A 121 -7.35 -8.13 8.10
C PRO A 121 -7.25 -9.40 7.23
N ILE A 122 -6.07 -9.57 6.64
CA ILE A 122 -5.66 -10.78 5.91
C ILE A 122 -5.50 -11.95 6.90
N ASP A 123 -5.79 -13.17 6.46
CA ASP A 123 -5.52 -14.39 7.20
C ASP A 123 -4.01 -14.55 7.46
N GLU A 124 -3.68 -15.19 8.58
CA GLU A 124 -2.29 -15.44 8.99
C GLU A 124 -1.43 -14.16 8.99
N ILE A 125 -2.01 -13.08 9.52
CA ILE A 125 -1.32 -11.81 9.72
C ILE A 125 -0.09 -12.00 10.63
N ALA A 126 1.07 -11.55 10.16
CA ALA A 126 2.32 -11.68 10.90
C ALA A 126 2.48 -10.56 11.94
N ARG A 127 2.11 -9.34 11.56
CA ARG A 127 2.18 -8.14 12.42
C ARG A 127 1.04 -7.18 12.11
N VAL A 128 0.77 -6.26 13.03
CA VAL A 128 -0.17 -5.16 12.79
C VAL A 128 0.30 -4.36 11.55
N PRO A 129 -0.56 -4.21 10.52
CA PRO A 129 -0.27 -3.40 9.34
C PRO A 129 -0.03 -1.96 9.76
N ASN A 130 1.02 -1.36 9.22
CA ASN A 130 1.41 0.02 9.49
C ASN A 130 2.33 0.46 8.34
N PRO A 131 1.79 0.54 7.10
CA PRO A 131 2.58 0.94 5.94
C PRO A 131 3.10 2.38 6.12
N ARG A 132 4.32 2.63 5.66
CA ARG A 132 4.95 3.96 5.70
C ARG A 132 5.80 4.20 4.47
N PHE A 133 5.43 5.18 3.67
CA PHE A 133 6.28 5.69 2.59
C PHE A 133 7.12 6.86 3.11
N THR A 134 8.43 6.79 2.89
CA THR A 134 9.35 7.86 3.30
C THR A 134 10.33 8.21 2.18
N LYS A 135 10.68 9.50 2.09
CA LYS A 135 11.75 9.99 1.20
C LYS A 135 13.12 10.04 1.87
N TYR A 136 13.20 9.78 3.18
CA TYR A 136 14.42 9.93 3.95
C TYR A 136 15.13 8.58 4.10
N LEU A 137 16.29 8.43 3.44
CA LEU A 137 17.07 7.18 3.43
C LEU A 137 17.41 6.70 4.83
N LEU A 138 17.92 7.57 5.70
CA LEU A 138 18.23 7.25 7.10
C LEU A 138 17.01 6.71 7.85
N TRP A 139 15.84 7.34 7.66
CA TRP A 139 14.61 6.89 8.31
C TRP A 139 14.18 5.52 7.78
N LYS A 140 14.25 5.31 6.46
CA LYS A 140 14.00 4.02 5.84
C LYS A 140 14.95 2.95 6.41
N ASP A 141 16.26 3.19 6.44
CA ASP A 141 17.25 2.22 6.90
C ASP A 141 17.02 1.81 8.35
N LEU A 142 16.77 2.79 9.23
CA LEU A 142 16.41 2.50 10.63
C LEU A 142 15.13 1.66 10.72
N ASN A 143 14.07 2.01 9.97
CA ASN A 143 12.83 1.23 9.98
C ASN A 143 13.00 -0.17 9.35
N VAL A 144 13.84 -0.35 8.34
CA VAL A 144 14.14 -1.67 7.78
C VAL A 144 14.84 -2.53 8.82
N ILE A 145 15.82 -1.98 9.55
CA ILE A 145 16.53 -2.70 10.62
C ILE A 145 15.56 -3.07 11.75
N PHE A 146 14.87 -2.09 12.35
CA PHE A 146 14.08 -2.30 13.55
C PHE A 146 12.71 -2.93 13.29
N ASP A 147 12.12 -2.65 12.13
CA ASP A 147 10.75 -3.03 11.82
C ASP A 147 10.67 -4.21 10.83
N HIS A 148 11.73 -4.57 10.10
CA HIS A 148 11.73 -5.77 9.24
C HIS A 148 12.77 -6.81 9.67
N LEU A 149 14.04 -6.42 9.76
CA LEU A 149 15.15 -7.36 9.91
C LEU A 149 15.28 -7.93 11.33
N LEU A 150 15.30 -7.07 12.35
CA LEU A 150 15.41 -7.49 13.75
C LEU A 150 14.25 -8.41 14.16
N PRO A 151 12.97 -8.10 13.87
CA PRO A 151 11.86 -9.02 14.15
C PRO A 151 11.98 -10.34 13.40
N ALA A 152 12.46 -10.33 12.15
CA ALA A 152 12.64 -11.56 11.37
C ALA A 152 13.68 -12.49 12.00
N TYR A 153 14.83 -11.96 12.45
CA TYR A 153 15.83 -12.75 13.16
C TYR A 153 15.33 -13.29 14.49
N VAL A 154 14.59 -12.49 15.27
CA VAL A 154 13.99 -12.94 16.55
C VAL A 154 13.01 -14.10 16.31
N MET A 155 12.17 -13.99 15.28
CA MET A 155 11.22 -15.04 14.94
C MET A 155 11.90 -16.31 14.41
N ASP A 156 12.95 -16.16 13.59
CA ASP A 156 13.74 -17.28 13.09
C ASP A 156 14.53 -17.99 14.19
N PHE A 157 15.07 -17.23 15.14
CA PHE A 157 15.71 -17.77 16.34
C PHE A 157 14.71 -18.56 17.20
N TYR A 158 13.50 -18.03 17.39
CA TYR A 158 12.42 -18.75 18.07
C TYR A 158 12.06 -20.05 17.34
N LEU A 159 11.88 -20.00 16.02
CA LEU A 159 11.60 -21.20 15.20
C LEU A 159 12.69 -22.25 15.38
N TRP A 160 13.96 -21.83 15.34
CA TRP A 160 15.10 -22.70 15.55
C TRP A 160 15.08 -23.39 16.94
N ILE A 161 14.78 -22.64 18.01
CA ILE A 161 14.66 -23.20 19.37
C ILE A 161 13.55 -24.27 19.45
N VAL A 162 12.41 -24.05 18.79
CA VAL A 162 11.30 -25.01 18.80
C VAL A 162 11.45 -26.14 17.74
N GLY A 163 12.64 -26.31 17.17
CA GLY A 163 12.95 -27.36 16.20
C GLY A 163 12.31 -27.16 14.81
N ARG A 164 11.85 -25.94 14.50
CA ARG A 164 11.27 -25.58 13.20
C ARG A 164 12.30 -24.88 12.32
N LYS A 165 12.10 -24.99 11.01
CA LYS A 165 12.96 -24.35 10.00
C LYS A 165 12.79 -22.81 10.02
N PRO A 166 13.88 -22.03 10.15
CA PRO A 166 13.85 -20.58 9.96
C PRO A 166 13.42 -20.18 8.53
N ILE A 167 12.50 -19.21 8.42
CA ILE A 167 11.91 -18.76 7.15
C ILE A 167 11.78 -17.23 7.01
N PHE A 168 11.70 -16.47 8.11
CA PHE A 168 11.31 -15.06 8.09
C PHE A 168 12.39 -14.17 7.45
N VAL A 169 13.68 -14.42 7.71
CA VAL A 169 14.77 -13.65 7.09
C VAL A 169 14.77 -13.87 5.57
N LYS A 170 14.48 -15.08 5.10
CA LYS A 170 14.37 -15.39 3.66
C LYS A 170 13.19 -14.68 3.01
N ILE A 171 12.06 -14.58 3.71
CA ILE A 171 10.90 -13.81 3.26
C ILE A 171 11.27 -12.33 3.14
N GLN A 172 11.95 -11.78 4.15
CA GLN A 172 12.40 -10.39 4.14
C GLN A 172 13.41 -10.09 3.03
N ASP A 173 14.37 -10.99 2.75
CA ASP A 173 15.33 -10.81 1.64
C ASP A 173 14.63 -10.75 0.27
N LYS A 174 13.64 -11.62 0.04
CA LYS A 174 12.83 -11.59 -1.19
C LYS A 174 12.02 -10.30 -1.31
N LEU A 175 11.38 -9.89 -0.21
CA LEU A 175 10.60 -8.67 -0.16
C LEU A 175 11.47 -7.44 -0.40
N TRP A 176 12.67 -7.39 0.19
CA TRP A 176 13.61 -6.29 0.02
C TRP A 176 14.07 -6.12 -1.42
N LYS A 177 14.39 -7.23 -2.10
CA LYS A 177 14.73 -7.23 -3.53
C LYS A 177 13.59 -6.67 -4.39
N ALA A 178 12.36 -7.08 -4.11
CA ALA A 178 11.19 -6.57 -4.81
C ALA A 178 10.99 -5.06 -4.54
N VAL A 179 10.99 -4.62 -3.29
CA VAL A 179 10.81 -3.20 -2.92
C VAL A 179 11.92 -2.32 -3.50
N LYS A 180 13.17 -2.79 -3.51
CA LYS A 180 14.30 -2.06 -4.10
C LYS A 180 14.15 -1.86 -5.61
N SER A 181 13.57 -2.82 -6.32
CA SER A 181 13.26 -2.64 -7.75
C SER A 181 12.17 -1.59 -8.02
N LEU A 182 11.32 -1.31 -7.02
CA LEU A 182 10.25 -0.32 -7.12
C LEU A 182 10.68 1.08 -6.66
N GLU A 183 11.77 1.20 -5.91
CA GLU A 183 12.21 2.44 -5.25
C GLU A 183 12.39 3.62 -6.23
N PHE A 184 12.89 3.35 -7.43
CA PHE A 184 12.99 4.38 -8.47
C PHE A 184 11.61 4.95 -8.84
N PHE A 185 10.61 4.10 -9.02
CA PHE A 185 9.25 4.48 -9.42
C PHE A 185 8.47 5.13 -8.28
N THR A 186 8.68 4.69 -7.04
CA THR A 186 7.96 5.25 -5.88
C THR A 186 8.55 6.58 -5.41
N SER A 187 9.81 6.89 -5.78
CA SER A 187 10.52 8.09 -5.34
C SER A 187 10.46 9.25 -6.35
N HIS A 188 10.09 8.97 -7.60
CA HIS A 188 10.00 9.96 -8.67
C HIS A 188 8.56 10.08 -9.17
N GLU A 189 8.25 11.21 -9.82
CA GLU A 189 6.94 11.48 -10.41
C GLU A 189 7.14 11.91 -11.86
N TRP A 190 6.24 11.47 -12.73
CA TRP A 190 6.23 11.80 -14.14
C TRP A 190 4.91 12.46 -14.50
N LYS A 191 4.97 13.40 -15.46
CA LYS A 191 3.79 14.01 -16.04
C LYS A 191 3.69 13.56 -17.49
N PHE A 192 2.59 12.90 -17.81
CA PHE A 192 2.30 12.45 -19.16
C PHE A 192 1.14 13.26 -19.73
N ALA A 193 1.27 13.67 -21.00
CA ALA A 193 0.17 14.30 -21.72
C ALA A 193 -0.87 13.23 -22.12
N ASN A 194 -2.16 13.56 -21.96
CA ASN A 194 -3.28 12.67 -22.24
C ASN A 194 -4.14 13.15 -23.43
N ASP A 195 -3.62 14.08 -24.25
CA ASP A 195 -4.37 14.75 -25.31
C ASP A 195 -4.98 13.76 -26.32
N ASN A 196 -4.20 12.75 -26.73
CA ASN A 196 -4.66 11.72 -27.66
C ASN A 196 -5.81 10.87 -27.09
N ILE A 197 -5.85 10.65 -25.76
CA ILE A 197 -6.94 9.93 -25.11
C ILE A 197 -8.21 10.78 -25.09
N ASN A 198 -8.08 12.07 -24.75
CA ASN A 198 -9.21 13.00 -24.76
C ASN A 198 -9.80 13.13 -26.17
N MET A 199 -8.94 13.31 -27.18
CA MET A 199 -9.35 13.34 -28.59
C MET A 199 -10.05 12.04 -28.99
N LEU A 200 -9.53 10.87 -28.60
CA LEU A 200 -10.15 9.59 -28.94
C LEU A 200 -11.56 9.47 -28.36
N ALA A 201 -11.77 9.91 -27.12
CA ALA A 201 -13.09 9.89 -26.48
C ALA A 201 -14.12 10.78 -27.21
N GLU A 202 -13.67 11.87 -27.85
CA GLU A 202 -14.56 12.76 -28.62
C GLU A 202 -15.04 12.13 -29.94
N HIS A 203 -14.25 11.24 -30.53
CA HIS A 203 -14.60 10.51 -31.76
C HIS A 203 -15.58 9.36 -31.54
N MET A 204 -15.83 8.98 -30.28
CA MET A 204 -16.72 7.88 -29.93
C MET A 204 -18.17 8.32 -29.79
N THR A 205 -19.08 7.45 -30.22
CA THR A 205 -20.51 7.63 -29.93
C THR A 205 -20.77 7.59 -28.42
N ALA A 206 -21.91 8.13 -27.98
CA ALA A 206 -22.28 8.10 -26.56
C ALA A 206 -22.39 6.66 -26.03
N LYS A 207 -22.90 5.73 -26.87
CA LYS A 207 -23.03 4.31 -26.54
C LYS A 207 -21.67 3.64 -26.39
N ASP A 208 -20.73 3.89 -27.31
CA ASP A 208 -19.40 3.28 -27.23
C ASP A 208 -18.60 3.82 -26.04
N ARG A 209 -18.78 5.10 -25.67
CA ARG A 209 -18.16 5.67 -24.46
C ARG A 209 -18.65 5.04 -23.17
N GLU A 210 -19.87 4.50 -23.17
CA GLU A 210 -20.41 3.77 -22.02
C GLU A 210 -19.87 2.34 -21.96
N ILE A 211 -19.82 1.65 -23.11
CA ILE A 211 -19.34 0.27 -23.22
C ILE A 211 -17.82 0.19 -22.99
N PHE A 212 -17.05 1.03 -23.66
CA PHE A 212 -15.58 1.07 -23.58
C PHE A 212 -15.11 2.26 -22.75
N ASP A 213 -15.64 2.38 -21.53
CA ASP A 213 -15.29 3.49 -20.63
C ASP A 213 -13.83 3.40 -20.19
N PHE A 214 -13.03 4.39 -20.57
CA PHE A 214 -11.65 4.59 -20.12
C PHE A 214 -11.45 5.94 -19.40
N ASP A 215 -12.52 6.58 -18.94
CA ASP A 215 -12.43 7.86 -18.24
C ASP A 215 -12.03 7.70 -16.76
N VAL A 216 -10.74 7.87 -16.50
CA VAL A 216 -10.14 7.76 -15.17
C VAL A 216 -10.64 8.81 -14.16
N ARG A 217 -11.24 9.92 -14.60
CA ARG A 217 -11.78 10.98 -13.72
C ARG A 217 -12.95 10.50 -12.87
N LYS A 218 -13.62 9.43 -13.31
CA LYS A 218 -14.77 8.84 -12.62
C LYS A 218 -14.37 7.94 -11.44
N ILE A 219 -13.09 7.58 -11.32
CA ILE A 219 -12.60 6.67 -10.28
C ILE A 219 -12.67 7.36 -8.91
N ARG A 220 -13.37 6.73 -7.96
CA ARG A 220 -13.34 7.09 -6.55
C ARG A 220 -12.29 6.25 -5.82
N TRP A 221 -11.11 6.83 -5.59
CA TRP A 221 -9.94 6.09 -5.08
C TRP A 221 -10.18 5.29 -3.80
N GLY A 222 -10.95 5.81 -2.85
CA GLY A 222 -11.28 5.07 -1.62
C GLY A 222 -12.04 3.77 -1.90
N GLN A 223 -13.09 3.84 -2.73
CA GLN A 223 -13.88 2.66 -3.13
C GLN A 223 -13.07 1.71 -4.02
N TYR A 224 -12.27 2.25 -4.94
CA TYR A 224 -11.38 1.45 -5.78
C TYR A 224 -10.38 0.66 -4.92
N MET A 225 -9.73 1.30 -3.95
CA MET A 225 -8.77 0.63 -3.06
C MET A 225 -9.44 -0.38 -2.12
N GLU A 226 -10.65 -0.12 -1.64
CA GLU A 226 -11.42 -1.10 -0.85
C GLU A 226 -11.71 -2.36 -1.68
N ASN A 227 -12.18 -2.19 -2.91
CA ASN A 227 -12.42 -3.30 -3.83
C ASN A 227 -11.13 -4.02 -4.22
N TYR A 228 -10.03 -3.30 -4.45
CA TYR A 228 -8.73 -3.89 -4.77
C TYR A 228 -8.19 -4.72 -3.60
N CYS A 229 -8.23 -4.20 -2.37
CA CYS A 229 -7.79 -4.97 -1.21
C CYS A 229 -8.68 -6.19 -0.96
N LEU A 230 -10.00 -6.07 -1.16
CA LEU A 230 -10.93 -7.19 -1.09
C LEU A 230 -10.63 -8.26 -2.14
N GLY A 231 -10.49 -7.86 -3.39
CA GLY A 231 -10.17 -8.76 -4.49
C GLY A 231 -8.81 -9.42 -4.35
N THR A 232 -7.82 -8.72 -3.79
CA THR A 232 -6.51 -9.32 -3.44
C THR A 232 -6.69 -10.48 -2.44
N LYS A 233 -7.54 -10.31 -1.42
CA LYS A 233 -7.83 -11.40 -0.47
C LYS A 233 -8.58 -12.56 -1.14
N GLN A 234 -9.56 -12.25 -1.98
CA GLN A 234 -10.44 -13.24 -2.58
C GLN A 234 -9.78 -14.03 -3.72
N PHE A 235 -9.14 -13.35 -4.66
CA PHE A 235 -8.68 -13.97 -5.92
C PHE A 235 -7.22 -14.38 -5.86
N VAL A 236 -6.38 -13.61 -5.17
CA VAL A 236 -4.93 -13.83 -5.12
C VAL A 236 -4.55 -14.70 -3.91
N LEU A 237 -5.06 -14.36 -2.72
CA LEU A 237 -4.83 -15.13 -1.50
C LEU A 237 -5.82 -16.28 -1.31
N LYS A 238 -6.95 -16.28 -2.04
CA LYS A 238 -7.99 -17.32 -1.97
C LYS A 238 -8.52 -17.55 -0.55
N GLU A 239 -8.67 -16.46 0.20
CA GLU A 239 -9.15 -16.54 1.59
C GLU A 239 -10.64 -16.85 1.66
N ASN A 240 -11.02 -17.64 2.66
CA ASN A 240 -12.42 -17.89 2.95
C ASN A 240 -13.02 -16.70 3.73
N PRO A 241 -14.08 -16.04 3.23
CA PRO A 241 -14.73 -14.93 3.95
C PRO A 241 -15.17 -15.28 5.38
N GLN A 242 -15.49 -16.55 5.65
CA GLN A 242 -15.86 -17.04 6.98
C GLN A 242 -14.73 -16.94 8.01
N HIS A 243 -13.48 -16.81 7.58
CA HIS A 243 -12.33 -16.64 8.48
C HIS A 243 -12.19 -15.22 9.03
N LEU A 244 -12.92 -14.23 8.52
CA LEU A 244 -12.78 -12.84 8.94
C LEU A 244 -12.87 -12.63 10.48
N PRO A 245 -13.78 -13.29 11.23
CA PRO A 245 -13.79 -13.18 12.69
C PRO A 245 -12.54 -13.76 13.37
N LYS A 246 -11.91 -14.78 12.78
CA LYS A 246 -10.64 -15.34 13.26
C LYS A 246 -9.49 -14.37 12.97
N ALA A 247 -9.43 -13.82 11.75
CA ALA A 247 -8.43 -12.82 11.37
C ALA A 247 -8.49 -11.56 12.26
N ARG A 248 -9.69 -11.06 12.56
CA ARG A 248 -9.89 -9.93 13.50
C ARG A 248 -9.38 -10.24 14.91
N ARG A 249 -9.64 -11.44 15.43
CA ARG A 249 -9.10 -11.88 16.73
C ARG A 249 -7.58 -11.95 16.74
N ALA A 250 -6.97 -12.41 15.65
CA ALA A 250 -5.52 -12.43 15.49
C ALA A 250 -4.93 -11.01 15.48
N LEU A 251 -5.52 -10.09 14.72
CA LEU A 251 -5.13 -8.67 14.71
C LEU A 251 -5.24 -8.04 16.11
N GLN A 252 -6.35 -8.24 16.81
CA GLN A 252 -6.53 -7.73 18.18
C GLN A 252 -5.49 -8.29 19.15
N LYS A 253 -5.14 -9.58 19.04
CA LYS A 253 -4.06 -10.18 19.83
C LYS A 253 -2.73 -9.49 19.55
N LEU A 254 -2.38 -9.26 18.28
CA LEU A 254 -1.17 -8.54 17.88
C LEU A 254 -1.14 -7.11 18.41
N GLN A 255 -2.27 -6.38 18.37
CA GLN A 255 -2.39 -5.04 18.93
C GLN A 255 -2.15 -5.03 20.44
N ARG A 256 -2.76 -5.96 21.18
CA ARG A 256 -2.54 -6.11 22.63
C ARG A 256 -1.08 -6.44 22.95
N MET A 257 -0.47 -7.37 22.20
CA MET A 257 0.95 -7.70 22.39
C MET A 257 1.85 -6.51 22.09
N HIS A 258 1.57 -5.74 21.03
CA HIS A 258 2.31 -4.53 20.72
C HIS A 258 2.20 -3.47 21.82
N PHE A 259 0.99 -3.25 22.35
CA PHE A 259 0.76 -2.34 23.47
C PHE A 259 1.54 -2.77 24.73
N LEU A 260 1.45 -4.05 25.10
CA LEU A 260 2.18 -4.60 26.25
C LEU A 260 3.69 -4.47 26.08
N MET A 261 4.21 -4.79 24.89
CA MET A 261 5.63 -4.66 24.57
C MET A 261 6.08 -3.20 24.70
N ASN A 262 5.33 -2.24 24.15
CA ASN A 262 5.65 -0.82 24.28
C ASN A 262 5.60 -0.35 25.73
N ALA A 263 4.63 -0.82 26.52
CA ALA A 263 4.55 -0.53 27.94
C ALA A 263 5.77 -1.07 28.71
N VAL A 264 6.21 -2.30 28.42
CA VAL A 264 7.43 -2.88 29.02
C VAL A 264 8.67 -2.10 28.64
N VAL A 265 8.86 -1.78 27.35
CA VAL A 265 9.99 -0.97 26.89
C VAL A 265 9.98 0.39 27.56
N PHE A 266 8.82 1.05 27.63
CA PHE A 266 8.67 2.32 28.34
C PHE A 266 9.06 2.20 29.81
N MET A 267 8.57 1.18 30.54
CA MET A 267 8.92 0.96 31.94
C MET A 267 10.43 0.73 32.14
N VAL A 268 11.08 -0.04 31.27
CA VAL A 268 12.52 -0.30 31.33
C VAL A 268 13.31 0.99 31.07
N VAL A 269 12.99 1.72 30.01
CA VAL A 269 13.65 3.00 29.67
C VAL A 269 13.46 4.01 30.79
N TRP A 270 12.23 4.15 31.29
CA TRP A 270 11.90 5.05 32.39
C TRP A 270 12.68 4.73 33.68
N ARG A 271 12.79 3.43 34.02
CA ARG A 271 13.58 2.97 35.17
C ARG A 271 15.07 3.30 35.01
N LEU A 272 15.63 3.11 33.82
CA LEU A 272 17.02 3.47 33.54
C LEU A 272 17.25 4.98 33.62
N LEU A 273 16.30 5.78 33.10
CA LEU A 273 16.38 7.25 33.13
C LEU A 273 16.30 7.82 34.56
N ILE A 274 15.37 7.37 35.39
CA ILE A 274 15.26 7.82 36.79
C ILE A 274 16.55 7.56 37.57
N ASN A 275 17.22 6.44 37.29
CA ASN A 275 18.46 6.09 37.97
C ASN A 275 19.66 6.94 37.52
N ARG A 276 19.60 7.56 36.34
CA ARG A 276 20.71 8.29 35.72
C ARG A 276 20.51 9.80 35.67
N VAL A 277 19.27 10.28 35.72
CA VAL A 277 18.91 11.70 35.55
C VAL A 277 18.16 12.22 36.78
N SER A 278 18.78 13.15 37.52
CA SER A 278 18.23 13.73 38.74
C SER A 278 16.88 14.41 38.52
N VAL A 279 16.70 15.11 37.40
CA VAL A 279 15.44 15.77 37.03
C VAL A 279 14.31 14.75 36.85
N ALA A 280 14.57 13.62 36.17
CA ALA A 280 13.59 12.56 35.99
C ALA A 280 13.18 11.93 37.33
N LYS A 281 14.15 11.73 38.23
CA LYS A 281 13.89 11.25 39.60
C LYS A 281 13.04 12.23 40.41
N SER A 282 13.33 13.53 40.34
CA SER A 282 12.55 14.56 41.03
C SER A 282 11.12 14.65 40.51
N LEU A 283 10.93 14.63 39.19
CA LEU A 283 9.60 14.60 38.56
C LEU A 283 8.82 13.35 38.96
N TRP A 284 9.48 12.18 38.99
CA TRP A 284 8.85 10.93 39.40
C TRP A 284 8.38 10.94 40.86
N ASN A 285 9.23 11.43 41.76
CA ASN A 285 8.87 11.57 43.18
C ASN A 285 7.71 12.56 43.37
N LEU A 286 7.68 13.65 42.60
CA LEU A 286 6.58 14.61 42.61
C LEU A 286 5.28 13.97 42.13
N LEU A 287 5.30 13.21 41.02
CA LEU A 287 4.14 12.49 40.51
C LEU A 287 3.60 11.45 41.51
N ILE A 288 4.47 10.65 42.12
CA ILE A 288 4.09 9.70 43.17
C ILE A 288 3.51 10.45 44.38
N GLY A 289 4.12 11.55 44.78
CA GLY A 289 3.63 12.39 45.88
C GLY A 289 2.21 12.89 45.64
N TRP A 290 1.92 13.40 44.43
CA TRP A 290 0.59 13.83 44.03
C TRP A 290 -0.41 12.67 43.96
N ALA A 291 -0.02 11.52 43.41
CA ALA A 291 -0.88 10.35 43.34
C ALA A 291 -1.25 9.83 44.73
N LEU A 292 -0.28 9.76 45.65
CA LEU A 292 -0.52 9.39 47.05
C LEU A 292 -1.37 10.42 47.77
N PHE A 293 -1.13 11.72 47.55
CA PHE A 293 -1.95 12.79 48.10
C PHE A 293 -3.41 12.67 47.65
N ILE A 294 -3.64 12.49 46.35
CA ILE A 294 -4.97 12.28 45.76
C ILE A 294 -5.62 11.03 46.37
N PHE A 295 -4.92 9.90 46.40
CA PHE A 295 -5.47 8.65 46.91
C PHE A 295 -5.79 8.70 48.40
N GLN A 296 -5.01 9.42 49.21
CA GLN A 296 -5.21 9.52 50.66
C GLN A 296 -6.19 10.62 51.08
N LYS A 297 -6.25 11.75 50.35
CA LYS A 297 -7.08 12.90 50.73
C LYS A 297 -8.44 12.95 50.05
N ILE A 298 -8.59 12.50 48.80
CA ILE A 298 -9.90 12.55 48.12
C ILE A 298 -10.97 11.71 48.83
N PRO A 299 -10.70 10.49 49.33
CA PRO A 299 -11.68 9.72 50.08
C PRO A 299 -12.07 10.36 51.43
N LYS A 300 -11.18 11.18 52.01
CA LYS A 300 -11.45 11.91 53.27
C LYS A 300 -12.32 13.14 53.03
N LEU A 301 -12.11 13.83 51.90
CA LEU A 301 -12.94 14.96 51.47
C LEU A 301 -14.34 14.52 51.04
N ALA A 302 -14.47 13.34 50.42
CA ALA A 302 -15.76 12.77 50.02
C ALA A 302 -16.60 12.23 51.19
N ARG A 303 -16.03 12.09 52.39
CA ARG A 303 -16.74 11.68 53.63
C ARG A 303 -17.09 12.86 54.55
N SER A 304 -16.64 14.07 54.22
CA SER A 304 -16.87 15.29 55.01
C SER A 304 -17.94 16.22 54.42
N THR A 305 -18.70 15.72 53.44
CA THR A 305 -19.93 16.31 52.86
C THR A 305 -21.05 15.32 53.06
#